data_AF-A0A940HNF5-F1
#
_entry.id   AF-A0A940HNF5-F1
#
_cell.length_a   1.000
_cell.length_b   1.000
_cell.length_c   1.000
_cell.angle_alpha   90.00
_cell.angle_beta   90.00
_cell.angle_gamma   90.00
#
_symmetry.space_group_name_H-M   'P 1'
#
loop_
_entity.id
_entity.type
_entity.pdbx_description
1 polymer ?
#
loop_
_entity_poly.entity_id
_entity_poly.type
_entity_poly.pdbx_seq_one_letter_code
_entity_poly.pdbx_strand_id
1 'polypeptide(L)'
;MERITIIIGGNNDCCNSADDPVITPPPFADESSKIVRFIASNKQISIISNLDVSTKLLIGKKTLQFRYVIIPGGTVANSLPIDWNNYGQVKAQLNLNN
;
A
#
# COMPACT_ATOMS: atom_id res chain seq x y z
N MET A 1 35.71 -3.17 0.23
CA MET A 1 35.03 -1.92 0.64
C MET A 1 33.83 -1.78 -0.28
N GLU A 2 32.65 -2.14 0.21
CA GLU A 2 31.40 -2.03 -0.54
C GLU A 2 31.03 -0.54 -0.66
N ARG A 3 30.87 -0.06 -1.90
CA ARG A 3 30.48 1.33 -2.14
C ARG A 3 28.96 1.41 -2.09
N ILE A 4 28.44 2.10 -1.08
CA ILE A 4 27.04 2.55 -1.06
C ILE A 4 26.94 3.68 -2.09
N THR A 5 26.29 3.40 -3.21
CA THR A 5 25.95 4.39 -4.23
C THR A 5 24.71 5.15 -3.78
N ILE A 6 24.88 6.41 -3.39
CA ILE A 6 23.76 7.32 -3.12
C ILE A 6 23.35 7.93 -4.47
N ILE A 7 22.22 7.48 -5.02
CA ILE A 7 21.63 8.10 -6.20
C ILE A 7 20.82 9.32 -5.72
N ILE A 8 21.34 10.52 -5.95
CA ILE A 8 20.59 11.76 -5.76
C ILE A 8 19.68 11.91 -6.99
N GLY A 9 18.39 11.61 -6.84
CA GLY A 9 17.41 11.64 -7.92
C GLY A 9 17.29 13.04 -8.52
N GLY A 10 17.77 13.22 -9.76
CA GLY A 10 17.50 14.39 -10.56
C GLY A 10 16.39 14.08 -11.57
N ASN A 11 15.25 14.78 -11.46
CA ASN A 11 14.16 14.97 -12.43
C ASN A 11 13.66 13.77 -13.28
N ASN A 12 14.07 12.54 -12.96
CA ASN A 12 13.69 11.30 -13.63
C ASN A 12 13.05 10.34 -12.62
N ASP A 13 12.18 10.84 -11.74
CA ASP A 13 11.26 10.02 -10.92
C ASP A 13 10.16 9.36 -11.78
N CYS A 14 10.54 8.96 -13.00
CA CYS A 14 9.87 7.97 -13.81
C CYS A 14 10.68 6.68 -13.61
N CYS A 15 10.18 5.62 -13.01
CA CYS A 15 8.86 5.06 -13.22
C CYS A 15 8.55 4.18 -12.02
N ASN A 16 7.70 4.64 -11.10
CA ASN A 16 7.02 3.78 -10.13
C ASN A 16 5.98 2.93 -10.88
N SER A 17 6.47 2.06 -11.75
CA SER A 17 5.68 1.23 -12.66
C SER A 17 5.60 -0.18 -12.11
N ALA A 18 4.73 -1.00 -12.70
CA ALA A 18 4.63 -2.40 -12.30
C ALA A 18 5.96 -3.18 -12.46
N ASP A 19 6.83 -2.78 -13.39
CA ASP A 19 8.09 -3.46 -13.69
C ASP A 19 9.25 -3.01 -12.79
N ASP A 20 9.11 -1.85 -12.13
CA ASP A 20 10.10 -1.29 -11.20
C ASP A 20 9.38 -0.65 -10.01
N PRO A 21 8.90 -1.47 -9.05
CA PRO A 21 8.07 -0.99 -7.96
C PRO A 21 8.91 -0.36 -6.85
N VAL A 22 8.75 0.95 -6.64
CA VAL A 22 9.22 1.62 -5.42
C VAL A 22 8.15 1.46 -4.32
N ILE A 23 8.52 0.80 -3.22
CA ILE A 23 7.63 0.56 -2.07
C ILE A 23 8.05 1.47 -0.93
N THR A 24 7.08 2.21 -0.37
CA THR A 24 7.30 3.12 0.75
C THR A 24 6.14 3.00 1.75
N PRO A 25 6.44 2.96 3.07
CA PRO A 25 5.40 2.90 4.09
C PRO A 25 4.71 4.26 4.27
N PRO A 26 3.41 4.30 4.64
CA PRO A 26 2.76 5.53 5.05
C PRO A 26 3.28 6.02 6.42
N PRO A 27 3.28 7.34 6.69
CA PRO A 27 2.83 8.41 5.79
C PRO A 27 3.83 8.65 4.66
N PHE A 28 3.32 8.72 3.43
CA PHE A 28 4.10 9.10 2.26
C PHE A 28 4.01 10.62 2.11
N ALA A 29 5.17 11.29 2.10
CA ALA A 29 5.30 12.69 1.75
C ALA A 29 6.49 12.82 0.80
N ASP A 30 6.30 13.44 -0.37
CA ASP A 30 7.39 13.75 -1.29
C ASP A 30 7.66 15.26 -1.38
N GLU A 31 8.76 15.62 -2.04
CA GLU A 31 9.16 17.02 -2.25
C GLU A 31 8.19 17.79 -3.16
N SER A 32 7.35 17.08 -3.91
CA SER A 32 6.28 17.64 -4.74
C SER A 32 4.98 17.88 -3.94
N SER A 33 5.05 17.90 -2.60
CA SER A 33 3.89 18.09 -1.72
C SER A 33 2.82 17.02 -1.87
N LYS A 34 3.13 15.82 -2.38
CA LYS A 34 2.17 14.70 -2.40
C LYS A 34 2.14 14.09 -1.01
N ILE A 35 0.97 14.04 -0.37
CA ILE A 35 0.80 13.52 0.99
C ILE A 35 -0.23 12.42 0.97
N VAL A 36 0.14 11.24 1.48
CA VAL A 36 -0.78 10.14 1.76
C VAL A 36 -0.58 9.65 3.18
N ARG A 37 -1.64 9.75 3.98
CA ARG A 37 -1.63 9.41 5.41
C ARG A 37 -2.58 8.26 5.69
N PHE A 38 -2.11 7.32 6.48
CA PHE A 38 -2.90 6.24 7.06
C PHE A 38 -3.34 6.61 8.48
N ILE A 39 -4.61 6.41 8.78
CA ILE A 39 -5.18 6.54 10.12
C ILE A 39 -6.03 5.29 10.39
N ALA A 40 -5.72 4.58 11.47
CA ALA A 40 -6.55 3.48 11.97
C ALA A 40 -7.26 3.93 13.25
N SER A 41 -8.56 3.68 13.32
CA SER A 41 -9.39 3.87 14.50
C SER A 41 -10.29 2.64 14.70
N ASN A 42 -11.07 2.62 15.78
CA ASN A 42 -11.93 1.47 16.06
C ASN A 42 -12.87 1.19 14.88
N LYS A 43 -12.73 0.01 14.26
CA LYS A 43 -13.50 -0.46 13.10
C LYS A 43 -13.37 0.40 11.82
N GLN A 44 -12.35 1.25 11.71
CA GLN A 44 -12.18 2.10 10.53
C GLN A 44 -10.71 2.25 10.16
N ILE A 45 -10.45 2.13 8.87
CA ILE A 45 -9.17 2.47 8.25
C ILE A 45 -9.44 3.62 7.28
N SER A 46 -8.72 4.72 7.46
CA SER A 46 -8.83 5.91 6.64
C SER A 46 -7.51 6.18 5.94
N ILE A 47 -7.56 6.31 4.61
CA ILE A 47 -6.45 6.78 3.79
C ILE A 47 -6.81 8.18 3.32
N ILE A 48 -6.04 9.17 3.76
CA ILE A 48 -6.26 10.58 3.43
C ILE A 48 -5.15 11.02 2.49
N SER A 49 -5.54 11.57 1.35
CA SER A 49 -4.62 12.10 0.34
C SER A 49 -5.03 13.51 -0.06
N ASN A 50 -4.04 14.37 -0.35
CA ASN A 50 -4.28 15.69 -0.94
C ASN A 50 -4.36 15.66 -2.47
N LEU A 51 -4.18 14.48 -3.07
CA LEU A 51 -4.19 14.25 -4.51
C LEU A 51 -5.00 13.02 -4.86
N ASP A 52 -5.43 12.94 -6.11
CA ASP A 52 -5.99 11.72 -6.66
C ASP A 52 -4.90 10.64 -6.81
N VAL A 53 -4.92 9.68 -5.88
CA VAL A 53 -4.04 8.51 -5.77
C VAL A 53 -4.65 7.26 -6.39
N SER A 54 -5.68 7.40 -7.24
CA SER A 54 -6.14 6.30 -8.06
C SER A 54 -5.03 5.81 -8.98
N THR A 55 -5.12 4.55 -9.41
CA THR A 55 -4.16 4.00 -10.37
C THR A 55 -4.21 4.78 -11.68
N LYS A 56 -3.08 5.35 -12.09
CA LYS A 56 -2.97 6.12 -13.34
C LYS A 56 -2.17 5.36 -14.38
N LEU A 57 -2.57 5.51 -15.63
CA LEU A 57 -1.81 5.05 -16.78
C LEU A 57 -0.85 6.17 -17.20
N LEU A 58 0.44 5.95 -17.03
CA LEU A 58 1.50 6.82 -17.55
C LEU A 58 2.30 6.01 -18.57
N ILE A 59 2.27 6.43 -19.84
CA ILE A 59 3.00 5.77 -20.94
C ILE A 59 2.67 4.26 -21.00
N GLY A 60 1.38 3.92 -20.91
CA GLY A 60 0.90 2.53 -20.93
C GLY A 60 1.19 1.71 -19.67
N LYS A 61 1.91 2.25 -18.68
CA LYS A 61 2.21 1.57 -17.42
C LYS A 61 1.33 2.09 -16.29
N LYS A 62 0.87 1.17 -15.43
CA LYS A 62 0.15 1.52 -14.21
C LYS A 62 1.11 2.11 -13.19
N THR A 63 0.77 3.28 -12.67
CA THR A 63 1.50 4.03 -11.64
C THR A 63 0.57 4.33 -10.46
N LEU A 64 1.14 4.65 -9.30
CA LEU A 64 0.39 4.98 -8.07
C LEU A 64 -0.51 3.83 -7.60
N GLN A 65 0.11 2.75 -7.11
CA GLN A 65 -0.61 1.65 -6.47
C GLN A 65 -0.48 1.74 -4.96
N PHE A 66 -1.59 2.02 -4.27
CA PHE A 66 -1.66 1.86 -2.82
C PHE A 66 -2.06 0.42 -2.49
N ARG A 67 -1.19 -0.27 -1.74
CA ARG A 67 -1.45 -1.61 -1.22
C ARG A 67 -1.53 -1.53 0.29
N TYR A 68 -2.54 -2.18 0.86
CA TYR A 68 -2.68 -2.33 2.30
C TYR A 68 -2.78 -3.82 2.63
N VAL A 69 -2.21 -4.22 3.76
CA VAL A 69 -2.36 -5.55 4.31
C VAL A 69 -3.08 -5.40 5.64
N ILE A 70 -4.27 -6.01 5.74
CA ILE A 70 -4.99 -6.08 7.02
C ILE A 70 -4.45 -7.31 7.74
N ILE A 71 -3.71 -7.08 8.82
CA ILE A 71 -3.25 -8.16 9.69
C ILE A 71 -4.22 -8.25 10.86
N PRO A 72 -5.01 -9.32 10.97
CA PRO A 72 -5.87 -9.52 12.13
C PRO A 72 -5.03 -9.69 13.39
N GLY A 73 -5.16 -8.75 14.33
CA GLY A 73 -4.48 -8.80 15.62
C GLY A 73 -5.28 -9.63 16.63
N GLY A 74 -4.68 -10.72 17.12
CA GLY A 74 -5.23 -11.57 18.17
C GLY A 74 -4.75 -13.01 18.05
N THR A 75 -4.56 -13.71 19.17
CA THR A 75 -4.16 -15.13 19.23
C THR A 75 -5.05 -16.03 18.37
N VAL A 76 -6.33 -15.66 18.26
CA VAL A 76 -7.32 -16.40 17.45
C VAL A 76 -6.95 -16.40 15.97
N ALA A 77 -6.40 -15.30 15.42
CA ALA A 77 -6.24 -15.11 13.98
C ALA A 77 -5.23 -16.07 13.32
N ASN A 78 -4.18 -16.45 14.05
CA ASN A 78 -3.17 -17.41 13.57
C ASN A 78 -3.59 -18.88 13.74
N SER A 79 -4.67 -19.13 14.49
CA SER A 79 -5.21 -20.46 14.77
C SER A 79 -6.51 -20.76 14.01
N LEU A 80 -6.93 -19.88 13.09
CA LEU A 80 -8.19 -20.04 12.38
C LEU A 80 -8.09 -21.21 11.38
N PRO A 81 -8.95 -22.23 11.48
CA PRO A 81 -9.02 -23.33 10.53
C PRO A 81 -9.79 -22.90 9.27
N ILE A 82 -9.37 -21.79 8.65
CA ILE A 82 -9.96 -21.31 7.40
C ILE A 82 -8.98 -21.51 6.24
N ASP A 83 -9.53 -21.77 5.06
CA ASP A 83 -8.76 -21.73 3.84
C ASP A 83 -8.56 -20.27 3.42
N TRP A 84 -7.32 -19.79 3.55
CA TRP A 84 -6.93 -18.44 3.16
C TRP A 84 -7.05 -18.18 1.65
N ASN A 85 -7.15 -19.23 0.82
CA ASN A 85 -7.43 -19.10 -0.61
C ASN A 85 -8.92 -18.93 -0.91
N ASN A 86 -9.80 -19.22 0.05
CA ASN A 86 -11.24 -19.04 -0.09
C ASN A 86 -11.67 -17.68 0.44
N TYR A 87 -11.83 -16.72 -0.47
CA TYR A 87 -12.22 -15.35 -0.12
C TYR A 87 -13.55 -15.26 0.64
N GLY A 88 -14.49 -16.18 0.41
CA GLY A 88 -15.76 -16.24 1.15
C GLY A 88 -15.56 -16.55 2.63
N GLN A 89 -14.69 -17.51 2.95
CA GLN A 89 -14.35 -17.86 4.34
C GLN A 89 -13.60 -16.72 5.04
N VAL A 90 -12.63 -16.10 4.34
CA VAL A 90 -11.89 -14.95 4.87
C VAL A 90 -12.82 -13.78 5.19
N LYS A 91 -13.77 -13.47 4.29
CA LYS A 91 -14.71 -12.37 4.47
C LYS A 91 -15.64 -12.58 5.67
N ALA A 92 -16.20 -13.78 5.80
CA ALA A 92 -17.06 -14.14 6.94
C ALA A 92 -16.28 -14.09 8.26
N GLN A 93 -15.06 -14.62 8.27
CA GLN A 93 -14.23 -14.69 9.46
C GLN A 93 -13.71 -13.33 9.94
N LEU A 94 -13.41 -12.42 9.01
CA LEU A 94 -12.94 -11.07 9.30
C LEU A 94 -14.07 -10.04 9.41
N ASN A 95 -15.34 -10.46 9.29
CA ASN A 95 -16.52 -9.57 9.28
C ASN A 95 -16.35 -8.36 8.35
N LEU A 96 -15.78 -8.58 7.16
CA LEU A 96 -15.58 -7.51 6.19
C LEU A 96 -16.91 -7.23 5.48
N ASN A 97 -17.44 -6.02 5.68
CA ASN A 97 -18.63 -5.55 4.95
C ASN A 97 -18.26 -5.21 3.51
N ASN A 98 -19.20 -5.40 2.58
CA ASN A 98 -19.06 -4.96 1.18
C ASN A 98 -19.09 -3.44 1.09
#